data_AF-A0A351FFQ3-F1
#
_entry.id   AF-A0A351FFQ3-F1
#
_cell.length_a   1.000
_cell.length_b   1.000
_cell.length_c   1.000
_cell.angle_alpha   90.00
_cell.angle_beta   90.00
_cell.angle_gamma   90.00
#
_symmetry.space_group_name_H-M   'P 1'
#
loop_
_entity.id
_entity.type
_entity.pdbx_description
1 polymer ?
#
loop_
_entity_poly.entity_id
_entity_poly.type
_entity_poly.pdbx_seq_one_letter_code
_entity_poly.pdbx_strand_id
1 'polypeptide(L)'
;MTSYYSSSMESVLECMIPSAIRDGMQAKTERTLVLTDKGKSATESELLRAPKQRALLHYMRKGKNKISLRSALKDLQLSESAAQGLVQKGFAEIGEMVVERRAYDDELDDFHGKVRSEITLTKEQKKAAGEMTTDLRSKDFGVRLLLGVTGSG
;
A
#
# COMPACT_ATOMS: atom_id res chain seq x y z
N MET A 1 28.22 -6.99 -15.61
CA MET A 1 28.42 -5.66 -15.00
C MET A 1 29.81 -5.55 -14.38
N THR A 2 30.09 -6.21 -13.26
CA THR A 2 31.39 -6.19 -12.53
C THR A 2 32.60 -6.47 -13.43
N SER A 3 32.61 -7.60 -14.16
CA SER A 3 33.72 -7.95 -15.05
C SER A 3 33.83 -7.04 -16.28
N TYR A 4 32.70 -6.66 -16.89
CA TYR A 4 32.70 -5.82 -18.10
C TYR A 4 33.17 -4.38 -17.80
N TYR A 5 32.72 -3.81 -16.68
CA TYR A 5 33.06 -2.45 -16.27
C TYR A 5 34.25 -2.37 -15.30
N SER A 6 34.92 -3.50 -15.00
CA SER A 6 36.03 -3.58 -14.02
C SER A 6 35.73 -2.90 -12.69
N SER A 7 34.48 -2.96 -12.23
CA SER A 7 34.03 -2.41 -10.96
C SER A 7 33.99 -3.50 -9.88
N SER A 8 33.95 -3.12 -8.61
CA SER A 8 33.75 -4.10 -7.52
C SER A 8 32.29 -4.53 -7.44
N MET A 9 32.04 -5.69 -6.82
CA MET A 9 30.68 -6.19 -6.63
C MET A 9 29.86 -5.26 -5.71
N GLU A 10 30.52 -4.71 -4.68
CA GLU A 10 29.94 -3.81 -3.70
C GLU A 10 29.36 -2.55 -4.38
N SER A 11 30.15 -1.89 -5.23
CA SER A 11 29.70 -0.70 -5.94
C SER A 11 28.54 -0.99 -6.90
N VAL A 12 28.55 -2.15 -7.59
CA VAL A 12 27.44 -2.55 -8.46
C VAL A 12 26.16 -2.74 -7.65
N LEU A 13 26.24 -3.42 -6.50
CA LEU A 13 25.07 -3.67 -5.64
C LEU A 13 24.56 -2.40 -4.97
N GLU A 14 25.45 -1.53 -4.49
CA GLU A 14 25.08 -0.24 -3.90
C GLU A 14 24.34 0.66 -4.89
N CYS A 15 24.74 0.68 -6.16
CA CYS A 15 24.03 1.43 -7.19
C CYS A 15 22.66 0.84 -7.56
N MET A 16 22.46 -0.47 -7.41
CA MET A 16 21.22 -1.16 -7.79
C MET A 16 20.17 -1.20 -6.67
N ILE A 17 20.59 -1.17 -5.40
CA ILE A 17 19.70 -1.32 -4.25
C ILE A 17 19.44 0.07 -3.64
N PRO A 18 18.18 0.56 -3.52
CA PRO A 18 17.88 1.84 -2.88
C PRO A 18 18.46 1.97 -1.47
N SER A 19 18.94 3.16 -1.10
CA SER A 19 19.60 3.41 0.19
C SER A 19 18.80 2.94 1.39
N ALA A 20 17.49 3.23 1.42
CA ALA A 20 16.62 2.82 2.51
C ALA A 20 16.62 1.29 2.74
N ILE A 21 16.70 0.48 1.68
CA ILE A 21 16.78 -0.98 1.81
C ILE A 21 18.17 -1.39 2.31
N ARG A 22 19.24 -0.72 1.85
CA ARG A 22 20.62 -0.97 2.32
C ARG A 22 20.78 -0.66 3.80
N ASP A 23 20.10 0.38 4.29
CA ASP A 23 20.11 0.80 5.69
C ASP A 23 19.24 -0.11 6.59
N GLY A 24 18.70 -1.22 6.06
CA GLY A 24 17.94 -2.20 6.81
C GLY A 24 16.49 -1.76 7.11
N MET A 25 15.92 -0.87 6.29
CA MET A 25 14.53 -0.44 6.45
C MET A 25 13.59 -1.64 6.46
N GLN A 26 12.93 -1.83 7.59
CA GLN A 26 11.96 -2.91 7.77
C GLN A 26 10.67 -2.63 6.99
N ALA A 27 9.85 -3.67 6.85
CA ALA A 27 8.49 -3.52 6.36
C ALA A 27 7.76 -2.44 7.18
N LYS A 28 6.96 -1.61 6.51
CA LYS A 28 6.18 -0.59 7.22
C LYS A 28 5.16 -1.32 8.10
N THR A 29 5.25 -1.15 9.40
CA THR A 29 4.26 -1.67 10.34
C THR A 29 3.32 -0.56 10.80
N GLU A 30 2.09 -0.92 11.10
CA GLU A 30 1.13 -0.02 11.73
C GLU A 30 0.53 -0.68 12.97
N ARG A 31 0.34 0.11 14.03
CA ARG A 31 -0.32 -0.33 15.26
C ARG A 31 -1.79 -0.56 14.98
N THR A 32 -2.26 -1.73 15.36
CA THR A 32 -3.65 -2.16 15.22
C THR A 32 -4.26 -2.43 16.58
N LEU A 33 -5.57 -2.26 16.66
CA LEU A 33 -6.35 -2.63 17.82
C LEU A 33 -7.15 -3.89 17.45
N VAL A 34 -7.02 -4.93 18.27
CA VAL A 34 -7.68 -6.23 18.08
C VAL A 34 -8.64 -6.48 19.23
N LEU A 35 -9.88 -6.88 18.94
CA LEU A 35 -10.85 -7.25 19.99
C LEU A 35 -10.49 -8.59 20.62
N THR A 36 -10.39 -8.61 21.95
CA THR A 36 -10.32 -9.85 22.72
C THR A 36 -11.71 -10.52 22.78
N ASP A 37 -11.78 -11.78 23.19
CA ASP A 37 -13.07 -12.46 23.34
C ASP A 37 -13.98 -11.78 24.37
N LYS A 38 -13.38 -11.25 25.45
CA LYS A 38 -14.08 -10.40 26.43
C LYS A 38 -14.61 -9.13 25.76
N GLY A 39 -13.85 -8.51 24.87
CA GLY A 39 -14.27 -7.35 24.08
C GLY A 39 -15.39 -7.64 23.09
N LYS A 40 -15.53 -8.87 22.61
CA LYS A 40 -16.65 -9.28 21.74
C LYS A 40 -17.94 -9.50 22.53
N SER A 41 -17.84 -10.07 23.73
CA SER A 41 -19.00 -10.38 24.58
C SER A 41 -19.37 -9.29 25.60
N ALA A 42 -18.55 -8.25 25.77
CA ALA A 42 -18.80 -7.19 26.74
C ALA A 42 -20.17 -6.52 26.56
N THR A 43 -20.87 -6.26 27.66
CA THR A 43 -22.15 -5.56 27.64
C THR A 43 -21.88 -4.06 27.61
N GLU A 44 -22.65 -3.28 26.84
CA GLU A 44 -22.46 -1.83 26.74
C GLU A 44 -22.57 -1.08 28.09
N SER A 45 -23.17 -1.72 29.11
CA SER A 45 -23.26 -1.24 30.49
C SER A 45 -21.90 -1.11 31.18
N GLU A 46 -20.89 -1.90 30.80
CA GLU A 46 -19.54 -1.87 31.39
C GLU A 46 -18.76 -0.58 31.01
N LEU A 47 -19.22 0.12 29.98
CA LEU A 47 -18.63 1.36 29.46
C LEU A 47 -19.59 2.55 29.55
N LEU A 48 -20.64 2.48 30.38
CA LEU A 48 -21.65 3.53 30.51
C LEU A 48 -21.03 4.90 30.87
N ARG A 49 -20.01 4.90 31.74
CA ARG A 49 -19.28 6.10 32.18
C ARG A 49 -18.11 6.50 31.25
N ALA A 50 -17.90 5.77 30.16
CA ALA A 50 -16.78 5.96 29.23
C ALA A 50 -17.28 6.03 27.77
N PRO A 51 -18.03 7.09 27.39
CA PRO A 51 -18.71 7.17 26.10
C PRO A 51 -17.76 7.06 24.89
N LYS A 52 -16.55 7.62 25.01
CA LYS A 52 -15.51 7.53 23.97
C LYS A 52 -14.97 6.11 23.77
N GLN A 53 -14.77 5.37 24.88
CA GLN A 53 -14.36 3.96 24.83
C GLN A 53 -15.47 3.09 24.26
N ARG A 54 -16.74 3.38 24.63
CA ARG A 54 -17.91 2.70 24.10
C ARG A 54 -18.05 2.90 22.58
N ALA A 55 -17.89 4.13 22.10
CA ALA A 55 -17.95 4.43 20.67
C ALA A 55 -16.88 3.67 19.88
N LEU A 56 -15.64 3.62 20.39
CA LEU A 56 -14.55 2.86 19.77
C LEU A 56 -14.83 1.35 19.78
N LEU A 57 -15.31 0.79 20.89
CA LEU A 57 -15.66 -0.63 20.97
C LEU A 57 -16.81 -0.99 20.00
N HIS A 58 -17.82 -0.13 19.91
CA HIS A 58 -18.93 -0.31 18.98
C HIS A 58 -18.47 -0.26 17.52
N TYR A 59 -17.60 0.71 17.18
CA TYR A 59 -17.00 0.81 15.85
C TYR A 59 -16.21 -0.45 15.48
N MET A 60 -15.40 -0.97 16.41
CA MET A 60 -14.65 -2.23 16.21
C MET A 60 -15.57 -3.44 15.97
N ARG A 61 -16.67 -3.54 16.73
CA ARG A 61 -17.65 -4.65 16.60
C ARG A 61 -18.44 -4.60 15.30
N LYS A 62 -18.77 -3.40 14.83
CA LYS A 62 -19.48 -3.20 13.56
C LYS A 62 -18.56 -3.42 12.35
N GLY A 63 -17.28 -3.14 12.51
CA GLY A 63 -16.25 -3.33 11.50
C GLY A 63 -15.60 -4.71 11.54
N LYS A 64 -14.31 -4.75 11.18
CA LYS A 64 -13.48 -5.95 11.33
C LYS A 64 -12.95 -5.97 12.76
N ASN A 65 -12.94 -7.14 13.42
CA ASN A 65 -12.41 -7.31 14.79
C ASN A 65 -10.94 -6.90 14.99
N LYS A 66 -10.25 -6.52 13.90
CA LYS A 66 -8.92 -5.92 13.84
C LYS A 66 -8.98 -4.67 12.96
N ILE A 67 -8.57 -3.52 13.49
CA ILE A 67 -8.54 -2.24 12.77
C ILE A 67 -7.23 -1.49 13.00
N SER A 68 -6.83 -0.62 12.07
CA SER A 68 -5.75 0.35 12.31
C SER A 68 -6.16 1.27 13.45
N LEU A 69 -5.27 1.42 14.44
CA LEU A 69 -5.47 2.33 15.55
C LEU A 69 -5.56 3.78 15.05
N ARG A 70 -4.69 4.15 14.11
CA ARG A 70 -4.63 5.52 13.57
C ARG A 70 -5.90 5.87 12.81
N SER A 71 -6.37 4.99 11.93
CA SER A 71 -7.60 5.23 11.15
C SER A 71 -8.83 5.32 12.06
N ALA A 72 -8.94 4.41 13.02
CA ALA A 72 -10.07 4.41 13.97
C ALA A 72 -10.15 5.68 14.81
N LEU A 73 -9.00 6.16 15.30
CA LEU A 73 -8.93 7.41 16.07
C LEU A 73 -9.23 8.64 15.20
N LYS A 74 -8.79 8.64 13.93
CA LYS A 74 -9.08 9.72 12.98
C LYS A 74 -10.57 9.78 12.63
N ASP A 75 -11.19 8.65 12.29
CA ASP A 75 -12.61 8.57 11.90
C ASP A 75 -13.55 8.99 13.04
N LEU A 76 -13.23 8.59 14.27
CA LEU A 76 -14.04 8.89 15.45
C LEU A 76 -13.63 10.19 16.17
N GLN A 77 -12.57 10.87 15.69
CA GLN A 77 -11.98 12.05 16.32
C GLN A 77 -11.65 11.83 17.81
N LEU A 78 -11.03 10.69 18.13
CA LEU A 78 -10.67 10.28 19.48
C LEU A 78 -9.17 10.37 19.73
N SER A 79 -8.78 10.54 20.99
CA SER A 79 -7.40 10.43 21.45
C SER A 79 -7.03 8.98 21.79
N GLU A 80 -5.73 8.68 21.79
CA GLU A 80 -5.20 7.34 22.09
C GLU A 80 -5.60 6.82 23.50
N SER A 81 -5.93 7.71 24.43
CA SER A 81 -6.45 7.36 25.76
C SER A 81 -7.74 6.52 25.73
N ALA A 82 -8.58 6.66 24.69
CA ALA A 82 -9.76 5.81 24.52
C ALA A 82 -9.35 4.36 24.21
N ALA A 83 -8.35 4.16 23.36
CA ALA A 83 -7.82 2.84 23.03
C ALA A 83 -7.09 2.21 24.23
N GLN A 84 -6.23 2.97 24.92
CA GLN A 84 -5.54 2.49 26.13
C GLN A 84 -6.52 2.05 27.22
N GLY A 85 -7.63 2.79 27.41
CA GLY A 85 -8.66 2.41 28.37
C GLY A 85 -9.37 1.09 28.02
N LEU A 86 -9.54 0.76 26.73
CA LEU A 86 -10.06 -0.54 26.31
C LEU A 86 -9.04 -1.66 26.56
N VAL A 87 -7.76 -1.39 26.32
CA VAL A 87 -6.67 -2.35 26.58
C VAL A 87 -6.52 -2.66 28.07
N GLN A 88 -6.51 -1.63 28.92
CA GLN A 88 -6.42 -1.80 30.38
C GLN A 88 -7.59 -2.61 30.96
N LYS A 89 -8.79 -2.49 30.38
CA LYS A 89 -9.98 -3.25 30.79
C LYS A 89 -10.01 -4.68 30.19
N GLY A 90 -9.07 -5.00 29.31
CA GLY A 90 -8.95 -6.28 28.63
C GLY A 90 -9.96 -6.49 27.51
N PHE A 91 -10.58 -5.43 26.99
CA PHE A 91 -11.53 -5.52 25.86
C PHE A 91 -10.84 -5.50 24.49
N ALA A 92 -9.60 -5.02 24.43
CA ALA A 92 -8.81 -5.01 23.22
C ALA A 92 -7.33 -5.21 23.53
N GLU A 93 -6.55 -5.56 22.53
CA GLU A 93 -5.09 -5.65 22.59
C GLU A 93 -4.45 -4.89 21.44
N ILE A 94 -3.23 -4.40 21.65
CA ILE A 94 -2.44 -3.75 20.60
C ILE A 94 -1.68 -4.83 19.86
N GLY A 95 -1.98 -4.99 18.58
CA GLY A 95 -1.21 -5.82 17.67
C GLY A 95 -0.48 -4.98 16.63
N GLU A 96 0.37 -5.62 15.85
CA GLU A 96 0.99 -5.02 14.67
C GLU A 96 0.47 -5.66 13.39
N MET A 97 0.51 -4.90 12.30
CA MET A 97 0.24 -5.40 10.97
C MET A 97 1.24 -4.80 10.00
N VAL A 98 1.77 -5.64 9.11
CA VAL A 98 2.58 -5.18 7.97
C VAL A 98 1.64 -4.48 6.99
N VAL A 99 1.97 -3.24 6.67
CA VAL A 99 1.27 -2.43 5.67
C VAL A 99 2.12 -2.37 4.42
N GLU A 100 1.53 -2.75 3.30
CA GLU A 100 2.20 -2.70 2.01
C GLU A 100 2.50 -1.26 1.61
N ARG A 101 3.74 -0.99 1.19
CA ARG A 101 4.11 0.30 0.61
C ARG A 101 3.63 0.30 -0.84
N ARG A 102 2.44 0.82 -1.09
CA ARG A 102 1.96 1.06 -2.46
C ARG A 102 2.68 2.28 -3.01
N ALA A 103 3.63 2.05 -3.91
CA ALA A 103 4.49 3.09 -4.48
C ALA A 103 3.76 4.04 -5.45
N TYR A 104 2.57 3.64 -5.91
CA TYR A 104 1.76 4.36 -6.91
C TYR A 104 0.37 4.76 -6.39
N ASP A 105 0.10 4.61 -5.08
CA ASP A 105 -1.03 5.30 -4.43
C ASP A 105 -0.51 6.68 -4.00
N ASP A 106 -0.22 7.57 -4.95
CA ASP A 106 -0.01 8.99 -4.65
C ASP A 106 -1.33 9.76 -4.77
N GLU A 107 -1.43 10.92 -4.12
CA GLU A 107 -2.61 11.81 -4.17
C GLU A 107 -2.90 12.34 -5.60
N LEU A 108 -2.08 11.99 -6.58
CA LEU A 108 -2.30 12.24 -8.01
C LEU A 108 -3.23 11.20 -8.67
N ASP A 109 -3.52 10.09 -7.98
CA ASP A 109 -4.52 9.10 -8.38
C ASP A 109 -5.98 9.59 -8.20
N ASP A 110 -6.16 10.84 -7.76
CA ASP A 110 -7.44 11.59 -7.83
C ASP A 110 -7.98 11.68 -9.27
N PHE A 111 -7.20 11.30 -10.27
CA PHE A 111 -7.68 11.09 -11.64
C PHE A 111 -8.39 9.73 -11.80
N HIS A 112 -9.49 9.53 -11.08
CA HIS A 112 -10.47 8.45 -11.34
C HIS A 112 -11.16 8.56 -12.71
N GLY A 113 -10.92 9.64 -13.45
CA GLY A 113 -11.37 9.79 -14.83
C GLY A 113 -10.59 8.85 -15.74
N LYS A 114 -11.24 7.81 -16.27
CA LYS A 114 -10.80 7.24 -17.56
C LYS A 114 -10.76 8.38 -18.56
N VAL A 115 -9.58 8.95 -18.83
CA VAL A 115 -9.41 9.83 -19.99
C VAL A 115 -9.70 8.95 -21.19
N ARG A 116 -10.92 9.04 -21.71
CA ARG A 116 -11.25 8.51 -23.04
C ARG A 116 -10.59 9.42 -24.05
N SER A 117 -9.30 9.22 -24.26
CA SER A 117 -8.71 9.52 -25.55
C SER A 117 -8.98 8.29 -26.43
N GLU A 118 -9.86 8.43 -27.42
CA GLU A 118 -9.90 7.47 -28.52
C GLU A 118 -8.59 7.63 -29.30
N ILE A 119 -7.55 6.92 -28.86
CA ILE A 119 -6.25 6.91 -29.54
C ILE A 119 -6.44 6.18 -30.85
N THR A 120 -6.55 6.93 -31.94
CA THR A 120 -6.59 6.37 -33.29
C THR A 120 -5.16 6.25 -33.81
N LEU A 121 -4.60 5.06 -33.70
CA LEU A 121 -3.26 4.78 -34.22
C LEU A 121 -3.21 4.90 -35.75
N THR A 122 -2.11 5.46 -36.27
CA THR A 122 -1.78 5.43 -37.70
C THR A 122 -1.53 4.00 -38.17
N LYS A 123 -1.37 3.80 -39.49
CA LYS A 123 -1.10 2.47 -40.06
C LYS A 123 0.24 1.92 -39.54
N GLU A 124 1.24 2.77 -39.48
CA GLU A 124 2.59 2.47 -39.03
C GLU A 124 2.59 2.12 -37.54
N GLN A 125 1.89 2.91 -36.72
CA GLN A 125 1.75 2.67 -35.29
C GLN A 125 0.99 1.36 -35.00
N LYS A 126 -0.08 1.08 -35.74
CA LYS A 126 -0.82 -0.20 -35.62
C LYS A 126 0.07 -1.40 -35.94
N LYS A 127 0.86 -1.31 -37.01
CA LYS A 127 1.82 -2.35 -37.38
C LYS A 127 2.85 -2.56 -36.28
N ALA A 128 3.50 -1.48 -35.82
CA ALA A 128 4.50 -1.56 -34.75
C ALA A 128 3.93 -2.14 -33.46
N ALA A 129 2.74 -1.69 -33.03
CA ALA A 129 2.07 -2.21 -31.84
C ALA A 129 1.67 -3.68 -31.97
N GLY A 130 1.18 -4.09 -33.14
CA GLY A 130 0.82 -5.49 -33.42
C GLY A 130 2.02 -6.43 -33.36
N GLU A 131 3.14 -6.02 -33.95
CA GLU A 131 4.38 -6.77 -33.90
C GLU A 131 4.93 -6.85 -32.46
N MET A 132 4.97 -5.74 -31.71
CA MET A 132 5.36 -5.75 -30.28
C MET A 132 4.43 -6.62 -29.42
N THR A 133 3.12 -6.62 -29.70
CA THR A 133 2.16 -7.47 -28.99
C THR A 133 2.42 -8.95 -29.28
N THR A 134 2.86 -9.27 -30.49
CA THR A 134 3.23 -10.64 -30.87
C THR A 134 4.49 -11.08 -30.13
N ASP A 135 5.51 -10.22 -30.07
CA ASP A 135 6.75 -10.45 -29.32
C ASP A 135 6.47 -10.66 -27.82
N LEU A 136 5.60 -9.82 -27.22
CA LEU A 136 5.19 -9.99 -25.81
C LEU A 136 4.47 -11.32 -25.55
N ARG A 137 3.69 -11.81 -26.53
CA ARG A 137 2.98 -13.08 -26.41
C ARG A 137 3.90 -14.28 -26.52
N SER A 138 5.02 -14.20 -27.25
CA SER A 138 5.99 -15.30 -27.31
C SER A 138 6.69 -15.51 -25.97
N LYS A 139 6.78 -14.46 -25.13
CA LYS A 139 7.51 -14.45 -23.84
C LYS A 139 9.02 -14.71 -24.00
N ASP A 140 9.53 -14.58 -25.22
CA ASP A 140 10.95 -14.67 -25.50
C ASP A 140 11.61 -13.29 -25.38
N PHE A 141 12.91 -13.27 -25.11
CA PHE A 141 13.68 -12.04 -25.15
C PHE A 141 13.83 -11.55 -26.60
N GLY A 142 13.49 -10.28 -26.84
CA GLY A 142 13.63 -9.63 -28.14
C GLY A 142 14.06 -8.17 -28.01
N VAL A 143 14.77 -7.66 -29.02
CA VAL A 143 15.20 -6.26 -29.10
C VAL A 143 14.62 -5.64 -30.37
N ARG A 144 14.08 -4.42 -30.26
CA ARG A 144 13.46 -3.71 -31.37
C ARG A 144 13.81 -2.22 -31.30
N LEU A 145 14.23 -1.66 -32.42
CA LEU A 145 14.40 -0.21 -32.57
C LEU A 145 13.08 0.40 -33.07
N LEU A 146 12.47 1.26 -32.26
CA LEU A 146 11.33 2.08 -32.70
C LEU A 146 11.86 3.42 -33.23
N LEU A 147 12.01 3.51 -34.55
CA LEU A 147 12.55 4.70 -35.20
C LEU A 147 11.43 5.66 -35.62
N GLY A 148 11.49 6.90 -35.14
CA GLY A 148 10.55 7.97 -35.48
C GLY A 148 11.20 9.34 -35.32
N VAL A 149 10.66 10.34 -36.03
CA VAL A 149 11.03 11.75 -35.83
C VAL A 149 10.16 12.35 -34.72
N THR A 150 10.57 13.49 -34.16
CA THR A 150 9.75 14.21 -33.16
C THR A 150 8.34 14.47 -33.71
N GLY A 151 7.31 14.02 -33.00
CA GLY A 151 5.92 14.17 -33.40
C GLY A 151 5.34 13.04 -34.26
N SER A 152 6.08 11.95 -34.53
CA SER A 152 5.54 10.77 -35.24
C SER A 152 4.83 9.75 -34.35
N GLY A 153 4.82 10.00 -33.04
CA GLY A 153 4.17 9.17 -32.02
C GLY A 153 2.69 9.43 -31.89
#